data_AF-A0A832U463-F1
#
_entry.id   AF-A0A832U463-F1
#
_cell.length_a   1.000
_cell.length_b   1.000
_cell.length_c   1.000
_cell.angle_alpha   90.00
_cell.angle_beta   90.00
_cell.angle_gamma   90.00
#
_symmetry.space_group_name_H-M   'P 1'
#
loop_
_entity.id
_entity.type
_entity.pdbx_description
1 polymer ?
#
loop_
_entity_poly.entity_id
_entity_poly.type
_entity_poly.pdbx_seq_one_letter_code
_entity_poly.pdbx_strand_id
1 'polypeptide(L)'
;STASFRKACTEAGEEQLATLIDTIAAQLGPGPHSDFNTFLSSVETLASKSGVKLTAKRLKILQNSLARKDELAVPVIKKVHKPGKAEADPLHGRFETTVNGKLCVVEYEPDTELRDTEQVPLLEEGGIEAFIRREVLPYAGDAWIDESSIKTGYEISFTRYFYKPQPLRSLEEIRADILALEKETDGLLDEIIGRGK
;
A
#
# COMPACT_ATOMS: atom_id res chain seq x y z
N SER A 1 12.57 11.91 17.31
CA SER A 1 13.69 12.21 18.24
C SER A 1 13.79 11.10 19.28
N THR A 2 14.97 10.85 19.85
CA THR A 2 15.16 9.84 20.92
C THR A 2 14.23 10.07 22.12
N ALA A 3 13.96 11.33 22.47
CA ALA A 3 13.00 11.69 23.53
C ALA A 3 11.55 11.21 23.23
N SER A 4 11.08 11.39 21.99
CA SER A 4 9.76 10.91 21.57
C SER A 4 9.68 9.38 21.57
N PHE A 5 10.76 8.70 21.18
CA PHE A 5 10.85 7.24 21.20
C PHE A 5 10.79 6.68 22.63
N ARG A 6 11.54 7.30 23.55
CA ARG A 6 11.52 6.91 24.96
C ARG A 6 10.13 7.01 25.55
N LYS A 7 9.40 8.10 25.25
CA LYS A 7 7.99 8.25 25.65
C LYS A 7 7.11 7.11 25.13
N ALA A 8 7.22 6.76 23.85
CA ALA A 8 6.46 5.65 23.25
C ALA A 8 6.79 4.30 23.91
N CYS A 9 8.06 4.07 24.28
CA CYS A 9 8.47 2.88 25.02
C CYS A 9 7.86 2.84 26.43
N THR A 10 7.89 3.96 27.16
CA THR A 10 7.28 4.06 28.50
C THR A 10 5.78 3.77 28.47
N GLU A 11 5.06 4.38 27.53
CA GLU A 11 3.61 4.13 27.34
C GLU A 11 3.32 2.66 26.99
N ALA A 12 4.23 2.01 26.27
CA ALA A 12 4.12 0.59 25.91
C ALA A 12 4.66 -0.37 26.99
N GLY A 13 5.25 0.11 28.08
CA GLY A 13 5.91 -0.72 29.10
C GLY A 13 7.21 -1.40 28.62
N GLU A 14 7.92 -0.81 27.66
CA GLU A 14 9.10 -1.35 26.98
C GLU A 14 10.40 -0.59 27.33
N GLU A 15 10.64 -0.32 28.62
CA GLU A 15 11.81 0.47 29.08
C GLU A 15 13.17 -0.15 28.72
N GLN A 16 13.23 -1.49 28.66
CA GLN A 16 14.42 -2.22 28.21
C GLN A 16 14.76 -1.89 26.74
N LEU A 17 13.74 -1.68 25.90
CA LEU A 17 13.93 -1.31 24.51
C LEU A 17 14.44 0.13 24.39
N ALA A 18 13.91 1.07 25.17
CA ALA A 18 14.41 2.44 25.20
C ALA A 18 15.90 2.50 25.53
N THR A 19 16.30 1.82 26.61
CA THR A 19 17.72 1.78 27.05
C THR A 19 18.63 1.16 25.99
N LEU A 20 18.16 0.11 25.31
CA LEU A 20 18.88 -0.52 24.22
C LEU A 20 19.12 0.45 23.07
N ILE A 21 18.09 1.19 22.67
CA ILE A 21 18.17 2.14 21.55
C ILE A 21 19.02 3.36 21.89
N ASP A 22 19.00 3.85 23.12
CA ASP A 22 19.90 4.95 23.53
C ASP A 22 21.37 4.53 23.40
N THR A 23 21.68 3.28 23.72
CA THR A 23 23.03 2.71 23.53
C THR A 23 23.39 2.62 22.05
N ILE A 24 22.47 2.17 21.20
CA ILE A 24 22.66 2.11 19.74
C ILE A 24 22.83 3.50 19.14
N ALA A 25 22.05 4.50 19.59
CA ALA A 25 22.13 5.87 19.13
C ALA A 25 23.49 6.50 19.44
N ALA A 26 24.07 6.19 20.60
CA ALA A 26 25.43 6.63 20.95
C ALA A 26 26.52 6.00 20.05
N GLN A 27 26.30 4.76 19.54
CA GLN A 27 27.23 4.07 18.66
C GLN A 27 27.12 4.51 17.19
N LEU A 28 25.89 4.66 16.68
CA LEU A 28 25.63 5.04 15.29
C LEU A 28 25.87 6.53 15.03
N GLY A 29 25.82 7.36 16.07
CA GLY A 29 25.98 8.80 15.93
C GLY A 29 24.76 9.50 15.32
N PRO A 30 24.88 10.81 15.01
CA PRO A 30 23.76 11.59 14.50
C PRO A 30 23.27 11.08 13.15
N GLY A 31 21.95 10.96 13.00
CA GLY A 31 21.30 10.56 11.74
C GLY A 31 21.14 11.73 10.75
N PRO A 32 20.41 11.51 9.63
CA PRO A 32 19.63 10.30 9.33
C PRO A 32 20.49 9.12 8.83
N HIS A 33 20.08 7.91 9.19
CA HIS A 33 20.62 6.66 8.65
C HIS A 33 19.59 6.09 7.66
N SER A 34 20.01 5.77 6.43
CA SER A 34 19.12 5.37 5.34
C SER A 34 18.98 3.85 5.15
N ASP A 35 19.76 3.05 5.86
CA ASP A 35 19.70 1.58 5.79
C ASP A 35 19.11 1.00 7.08
N PHE A 36 17.83 0.65 7.02
CA PHE A 36 17.12 0.04 8.13
C PHE A 36 17.62 -1.38 8.44
N ASN A 37 18.14 -2.13 7.46
CA ASN A 37 18.67 -3.48 7.67
C ASN A 37 19.94 -3.45 8.52
N THR A 38 20.84 -2.51 8.24
CA THR A 38 22.07 -2.29 9.04
C THR A 38 21.73 -1.84 10.46
N PHE A 39 20.77 -0.91 10.61
CA PHE A 39 20.27 -0.50 11.91
C PHE A 39 19.70 -1.69 12.69
N LEU A 40 18.80 -2.46 12.08
CA LEU A 40 18.15 -3.60 12.73
C LEU A 40 19.15 -4.69 13.14
N SER A 41 20.13 -4.98 12.29
CA SER A 41 21.23 -5.92 12.60
C SER A 41 22.04 -5.49 13.83
N SER A 42 22.26 -4.18 13.99
CA SER A 42 22.94 -3.62 15.16
C SER A 42 22.09 -3.76 16.42
N VAL A 43 20.79 -3.48 16.32
CA VAL A 43 19.83 -3.65 17.41
C VAL A 43 19.73 -5.13 17.83
N GLU A 44 19.62 -6.06 16.88
CA GLU A 44 19.58 -7.51 17.13
C GLU A 44 20.85 -8.03 17.82
N THR A 45 22.01 -7.56 17.37
CA THR A 45 23.31 -7.91 17.96
C THR A 45 23.39 -7.46 19.42
N LEU A 46 23.00 -6.22 19.71
CA LEU A 46 23.03 -5.70 21.07
C LEU A 46 21.93 -6.33 21.95
N ALA A 47 20.73 -6.54 21.39
CA ALA A 47 19.63 -7.19 22.09
C ALA A 47 20.02 -8.59 22.57
N SER A 48 20.69 -9.36 21.70
CA SER A 48 21.20 -10.70 22.02
C SER A 48 22.25 -10.66 23.13
N LYS A 49 23.17 -9.69 23.09
CA LYS A 49 24.20 -9.50 24.14
C LYS A 49 23.61 -9.09 25.49
N SER A 50 22.55 -8.29 25.46
CA SER A 50 21.88 -7.76 26.66
C SER A 50 20.74 -8.65 27.18
N GLY A 51 20.51 -9.83 26.57
CA GLY A 51 19.41 -10.73 26.97
C GLY A 51 18.01 -10.18 26.70
N VAL A 52 17.89 -9.18 25.83
CA VAL A 52 16.63 -8.52 25.48
C VAL A 52 16.04 -9.21 24.26
N LYS A 53 14.85 -9.81 24.37
CA LYS A 53 14.16 -10.41 23.22
C LYS A 53 13.50 -9.34 22.36
N LEU A 54 13.79 -9.32 21.05
CA LEU A 54 13.03 -8.49 20.09
C LEU A 54 11.75 -9.20 19.69
N THR A 55 10.64 -8.78 20.28
CA THR A 55 9.30 -9.27 19.94
C THR A 55 8.71 -8.47 18.79
N ALA A 56 7.66 -9.00 18.13
CA ALA A 56 6.94 -8.29 17.07
C ALA A 56 6.43 -6.91 17.53
N LYS A 57 6.01 -6.78 18.80
CA LYS A 57 5.60 -5.50 19.39
C LYS A 57 6.77 -4.50 19.43
N ARG A 58 7.95 -4.92 19.90
CA ARG A 58 9.14 -4.07 19.97
C ARG A 58 9.60 -3.63 18.58
N LEU A 59 9.58 -4.53 17.60
CA LEU A 59 9.88 -4.21 16.20
C LEU A 59 8.92 -3.16 15.63
N LYS A 60 7.61 -3.30 15.87
CA LYS A 60 6.61 -2.30 15.47
C LYS A 60 6.85 -0.93 16.11
N ILE A 61 7.24 -0.89 17.39
CA ILE A 61 7.57 0.37 18.07
C ILE A 61 8.79 1.04 17.40
N LEU A 62 9.83 0.27 17.07
CA LEU A 62 10.99 0.79 16.33
C LEU A 62 10.60 1.37 14.97
N GLN A 63 9.85 0.61 14.18
CA GLN A 63 9.39 1.03 12.85
C GLN A 63 8.53 2.31 12.93
N ASN A 64 7.51 2.33 13.79
CA ASN A 64 6.56 3.43 13.84
C ASN A 64 7.12 4.71 14.46
N SER A 65 8.13 4.61 15.33
CA SER A 65 8.64 5.76 16.09
C SER A 65 9.99 6.29 15.62
N LEU A 66 10.81 5.45 14.98
CA LEU A 66 12.16 5.82 14.54
C LEU A 66 12.34 5.81 13.03
N ALA A 67 11.55 5.03 12.29
CA ALA A 67 11.67 4.93 10.85
C ALA A 67 10.73 5.90 10.12
N ARG A 68 11.09 6.18 8.87
CA ARG A 68 10.23 6.84 7.89
C ARG A 68 10.35 6.07 6.58
N LYS A 69 9.31 6.12 5.75
CA LYS A 69 9.35 5.59 4.38
C LYS A 69 10.16 6.54 3.51
N ASP A 70 10.97 5.97 2.63
CA ASP A 70 11.83 6.69 1.69
C ASP A 70 12.02 5.79 0.46
N GLU A 71 11.61 6.27 -0.71
CA GLU A 71 11.66 5.53 -1.98
C GLU A 71 13.11 5.22 -2.42
N LEU A 72 14.08 5.99 -1.94
CA LEU A 72 15.49 5.82 -2.28
C LEU A 72 16.24 4.96 -1.24
N ALA A 73 15.56 4.51 -0.19
CA ALA A 73 16.17 3.66 0.83
C ALA A 73 16.38 2.23 0.33
N VAL A 74 17.31 1.52 0.97
CA VAL A 74 17.52 0.09 0.71
C VAL A 74 16.25 -0.68 1.15
N PRO A 75 15.71 -1.57 0.30
CA PRO A 75 14.54 -2.37 0.66
C PRO A 75 14.75 -3.15 1.96
N VAL A 76 13.73 -3.16 2.81
CA VAL A 76 13.78 -3.86 4.10
C VAL A 76 13.61 -5.35 3.88
N ILE A 77 14.58 -6.14 4.34
CA ILE A 77 14.53 -7.60 4.25
C ILE A 77 13.64 -8.13 5.37
N LYS A 78 12.54 -8.79 5.00
CA LYS A 78 11.65 -9.48 5.93
C LYS A 78 12.21 -10.83 6.33
N LYS A 79 12.82 -11.54 5.38
CA LYS A 79 13.30 -12.91 5.60
C LYS A 79 14.46 -13.23 4.67
N VAL A 80 15.47 -13.91 5.22
CA VAL A 80 16.59 -14.47 4.47
C VAL A 80 16.44 -15.99 4.45
N HIS A 81 16.46 -16.58 3.25
CA HIS A 81 16.52 -18.02 3.06
C HIS A 81 17.97 -18.49 3.08
N LYS A 82 18.22 -19.66 3.69
CA LYS A 82 19.56 -20.26 3.69
C LYS A 82 19.95 -20.64 2.25
N PRO A 83 21.24 -20.57 1.90
CA PRO A 83 21.71 -21.01 0.58
C PRO A 83 21.21 -22.41 0.22
N GLY A 84 20.64 -22.57 -0.97
CA GLY A 84 20.07 -23.83 -1.47
C GLY A 84 18.76 -24.28 -0.82
N LYS A 85 18.09 -23.43 -0.01
CA LYS A 85 16.77 -23.74 0.58
C LYS A 85 15.59 -23.08 -0.14
N ALA A 86 15.86 -22.09 -0.97
CA ALA A 86 14.85 -21.45 -1.82
C ALA A 86 15.50 -21.10 -3.15
N GLU A 87 14.70 -21.11 -4.20
CA GLU A 87 15.05 -20.60 -5.52
C GLU A 87 14.55 -19.17 -5.64
N ALA A 88 15.28 -18.36 -6.41
CA ALA A 88 14.85 -17.02 -6.74
C ALA A 88 13.64 -17.09 -7.67
N ASP A 89 12.63 -16.33 -7.31
CA ASP A 89 11.39 -16.22 -8.06
C ASP A 89 10.80 -14.83 -7.82
N PRO A 90 11.30 -13.83 -8.57
CA PRO A 90 10.89 -12.44 -8.40
C PRO A 90 9.39 -12.23 -8.56
N LEU A 91 8.74 -13.04 -9.41
CA LEU A 91 7.30 -12.93 -9.67
C LEU A 91 6.46 -13.29 -8.45
N HIS A 92 7.00 -14.10 -7.53
CA HIS A 92 6.37 -14.49 -6.27
C HIS A 92 7.13 -13.95 -5.04
N GLY A 93 7.82 -12.82 -5.20
CA GLY A 93 8.40 -12.07 -4.08
C GLY A 93 9.69 -12.66 -3.48
N ARG A 94 10.37 -13.55 -4.20
CA ARG A 94 11.65 -14.15 -3.78
C ARG A 94 12.78 -13.62 -4.65
N PHE A 95 13.65 -12.80 -4.07
CA PHE A 95 14.69 -12.09 -4.80
C PHE A 95 16.08 -12.60 -4.44
N GLU A 96 16.96 -12.70 -5.42
CA GLU A 96 18.37 -12.99 -5.16
C GLU A 96 19.10 -11.70 -4.76
N THR A 97 19.84 -11.73 -3.66
CA THR A 97 20.65 -10.60 -3.22
C THR A 97 21.85 -11.05 -2.38
N THR A 98 22.79 -10.14 -2.16
CA THR A 98 23.96 -10.39 -1.31
C THR A 98 23.72 -9.87 0.10
N VAL A 99 23.68 -10.77 1.08
CA VAL A 99 23.57 -10.43 2.51
C VAL A 99 24.86 -10.82 3.20
N ASN A 100 25.55 -9.86 3.83
CA ASN A 100 26.84 -10.09 4.52
C ASN A 100 27.89 -10.80 3.63
N GLY A 101 27.97 -10.41 2.36
CA GLY A 101 28.91 -10.98 1.39
C GLY A 101 28.57 -12.38 0.88
N LYS A 102 27.38 -12.91 1.18
CA LYS A 102 26.90 -14.20 0.69
C LYS A 102 25.67 -14.02 -0.19
N LEU A 103 25.66 -14.71 -1.32
CA LEU A 103 24.49 -14.79 -2.21
C LEU A 103 23.39 -15.60 -1.52
N CYS A 104 22.22 -14.99 -1.36
CA CYS A 104 21.07 -15.52 -0.66
C CYS A 104 19.78 -15.18 -1.42
N VAL A 105 18.71 -15.94 -1.17
CA VAL A 105 17.36 -15.57 -1.58
C VAL A 105 16.67 -14.88 -0.40
N VAL A 106 15.98 -13.78 -0.64
CA VAL A 106 15.28 -12.99 0.38
C VAL A 106 13.84 -12.71 -0.01
N GLU A 107 13.01 -12.47 0.99
CA GLU A 107 11.68 -11.85 0.85
C GLU A 107 11.76 -10.45 1.45
N TYR A 108 11.31 -9.43 0.73
CA TYR A 108 11.25 -8.06 1.21
C TYR A 108 9.94 -7.79 1.98
N GLU A 109 9.95 -6.79 2.86
CA GLU A 109 8.74 -6.34 3.52
C GLU A 109 7.89 -5.52 2.53
N PRO A 110 6.64 -5.94 2.22
CA PRO A 110 5.79 -5.19 1.31
C PRO A 110 5.29 -3.89 1.96
N ASP A 111 5.21 -2.82 1.17
CA ASP A 111 4.45 -1.65 1.57
C ASP A 111 2.94 -1.91 1.36
N THR A 112 2.19 -1.96 2.46
CA THR A 112 0.74 -2.18 2.40
C THR A 112 -0.03 -1.05 1.72
N GLU A 113 0.52 0.16 1.68
CA GLU A 113 -0.12 1.33 1.03
C GLU A 113 0.03 1.29 -0.50
N LEU A 114 0.99 0.52 -1.02
CA LEU A 114 1.24 0.36 -2.47
C LEU A 114 0.61 -0.91 -3.04
N ARG A 115 -0.18 -1.64 -2.26
CA ARG A 115 -0.86 -2.85 -2.73
C ARG A 115 -1.97 -2.47 -3.70
N ASP A 116 -1.99 -3.15 -4.83
CA ASP A 116 -3.06 -3.05 -5.82
C ASP A 116 -3.61 -4.44 -6.20
N THR A 117 -4.70 -4.47 -6.94
CA THR A 117 -5.35 -5.69 -7.43
C THR A 117 -5.70 -5.57 -8.90
N GLU A 118 -5.25 -6.56 -9.67
CA GLU A 118 -5.58 -6.67 -11.09
C GLU A 118 -6.76 -7.61 -11.34
N GLN A 119 -7.63 -7.22 -12.28
CA GLN A 119 -8.65 -8.11 -12.82
C GLN A 119 -8.12 -8.82 -14.06
N VAL A 120 -7.66 -10.06 -13.89
CA VAL A 120 -7.14 -10.87 -14.99
C VAL A 120 -8.26 -11.73 -15.60
N PRO A 121 -8.44 -11.72 -16.94
CA PRO A 121 -9.37 -12.63 -17.60
C PRO A 121 -9.05 -14.10 -17.26
N LEU A 122 -10.09 -14.88 -16.95
CA LEU A 122 -9.91 -16.30 -16.60
C LEU A 122 -9.25 -17.12 -17.73
N LEU A 123 -9.47 -16.69 -18.98
CA LEU A 123 -8.94 -17.31 -20.19
C LEU A 123 -7.74 -16.56 -20.76
N GLU A 124 -7.05 -15.76 -19.95
CA GLU A 124 -5.82 -15.09 -20.35
C GLU A 124 -4.79 -16.12 -20.84
N GLU A 125 -4.24 -15.89 -22.03
CA GLU A 125 -3.21 -16.75 -22.60
C GLU A 125 -1.92 -16.65 -21.76
N GLY A 126 -1.45 -17.77 -21.22
CA GLY A 126 -0.32 -17.79 -20.27
C GLY A 126 -0.69 -17.42 -18.82
N GLY A 127 -1.97 -17.20 -18.54
CA GLY A 127 -2.49 -16.98 -17.19
C GLY A 127 -2.05 -15.68 -16.52
N ILE A 128 -2.13 -15.65 -15.19
CA ILE A 128 -1.84 -14.47 -14.37
C ILE A 128 -0.40 -14.00 -14.59
N GLU A 129 0.57 -14.91 -14.69
CA GLU A 129 1.97 -14.54 -14.88
C GLU A 129 2.21 -13.76 -16.17
N ALA A 130 1.59 -14.20 -17.28
CA ALA A 130 1.72 -13.52 -18.57
C ALA A 130 1.11 -12.12 -18.52
N PHE A 131 -0.05 -11.96 -17.87
CA PHE A 131 -0.68 -10.67 -17.64
C PHE A 131 0.22 -9.74 -16.84
N ILE A 132 0.72 -10.18 -15.68
CA ILE A 132 1.57 -9.38 -14.80
C ILE A 132 2.84 -8.92 -15.53
N ARG A 133 3.46 -9.80 -16.32
CA ARG A 133 4.65 -9.45 -17.11
C ARG A 133 4.37 -8.40 -18.18
N ARG A 134 3.18 -8.42 -18.78
CA ARG A 134 2.79 -7.53 -19.89
C ARG A 134 2.25 -6.18 -19.40
N GLU A 135 1.41 -6.20 -18.37
CA GLU A 135 0.60 -5.04 -17.97
C GLU A 135 1.08 -4.38 -16.66
N VAL A 136 1.80 -5.11 -15.78
CA VAL A 136 2.19 -4.58 -14.45
C VAL A 136 3.68 -4.25 -14.40
N LEU A 137 4.55 -5.24 -14.64
CA LEU A 137 6.00 -5.09 -14.48
C LEU A 137 6.65 -3.96 -15.31
N PRO A 138 6.14 -3.57 -16.51
CA PRO A 138 6.67 -2.41 -17.23
C PRO A 138 6.50 -1.07 -16.49
N TYR A 139 5.52 -0.98 -15.59
CA TYR A 139 5.20 0.24 -14.84
C TYR A 139 5.59 0.15 -13.36
N ALA A 140 5.56 -1.05 -12.79
CA ALA A 140 5.96 -1.36 -11.41
C ALA A 140 6.94 -2.55 -11.40
N GLY A 141 8.22 -2.28 -11.66
CA GLY A 141 9.24 -3.32 -11.83
C GLY A 141 9.60 -4.08 -10.54
N ASP A 142 9.22 -3.55 -9.39
CA ASP A 142 9.38 -4.14 -8.06
C ASP A 142 8.09 -4.82 -7.57
N ALA A 143 7.05 -4.93 -8.39
CA ALA A 143 5.83 -5.65 -8.03
C ALA A 143 6.02 -7.17 -8.09
N TRP A 144 5.28 -7.88 -7.23
CA TRP A 144 5.19 -9.34 -7.26
C TRP A 144 3.79 -9.81 -6.87
N ILE A 145 3.46 -11.04 -7.23
CA ILE A 145 2.17 -11.68 -6.98
C ILE A 145 2.12 -12.17 -5.53
N ASP A 146 1.06 -11.79 -4.81
CA ASP A 146 0.69 -12.43 -3.55
C ASP A 146 -0.28 -13.60 -3.85
N GLU A 147 0.26 -14.81 -4.00
CA GLU A 147 -0.53 -16.01 -4.31
C GLU A 147 -1.68 -16.26 -3.34
N SER A 148 -1.49 -15.90 -2.05
CA SER A 148 -2.50 -16.12 -1.01
C SER A 148 -3.72 -15.21 -1.18
N SER A 149 -3.59 -14.15 -1.98
CA SER A 149 -4.63 -13.17 -2.26
C SER A 149 -5.44 -13.47 -3.52
N ILE A 150 -5.00 -14.43 -4.36
CA ILE A 150 -5.65 -14.77 -5.63
C ILE A 150 -7.05 -15.33 -5.38
N LYS A 151 -8.04 -14.74 -6.06
CA LYS A 151 -9.44 -15.18 -6.01
C LYS A 151 -9.99 -15.34 -7.42
N THR A 152 -10.65 -16.46 -7.66
CA THR A 152 -11.41 -16.70 -8.89
C THR A 152 -12.87 -16.31 -8.65
N GLY A 153 -13.40 -15.45 -9.51
CA GLY A 153 -14.77 -14.99 -9.43
C GLY A 153 -15.36 -14.69 -10.79
N TYR A 154 -16.65 -14.43 -10.82
CA TYR A 154 -17.39 -14.00 -12.01
C TYR A 154 -17.97 -12.62 -11.73
N GLU A 155 -17.89 -11.72 -12.71
CA GLU A 155 -18.53 -10.43 -12.62
C GLU A 155 -19.85 -10.44 -13.41
N ILE A 156 -20.93 -10.00 -12.76
CA ILE A 156 -22.21 -9.72 -13.42
C ILE A 156 -22.40 -8.21 -13.37
N SER A 157 -22.27 -7.53 -14.51
CA SER A 157 -22.57 -6.11 -14.59
C SER A 157 -24.07 -5.88 -14.46
N PHE A 158 -24.52 -5.53 -13.25
CA PHE A 158 -25.94 -5.33 -12.99
C PHE A 158 -26.53 -4.22 -13.86
N THR A 159 -25.79 -3.14 -14.08
CA THR A 159 -26.20 -2.07 -14.98
C THR A 159 -26.39 -2.58 -16.39
N ARG A 160 -25.45 -3.36 -16.92
CA ARG A 160 -25.56 -3.88 -18.30
C ARG A 160 -26.79 -4.78 -18.50
N TYR A 161 -27.12 -5.62 -17.52
CA TYR A 161 -28.16 -6.64 -17.67
C TYR A 161 -29.52 -6.25 -17.10
N PHE A 162 -29.58 -5.39 -16.10
CA PHE A 162 -30.81 -5.06 -15.37
C PHE A 162 -31.18 -3.58 -15.42
N TYR A 163 -30.29 -2.68 -15.90
CA TYR A 163 -30.68 -1.28 -16.06
C TYR A 163 -31.70 -1.16 -17.19
N LYS A 164 -32.88 -0.68 -16.82
CA LYS A 164 -33.87 -0.19 -17.77
C LYS A 164 -33.69 1.31 -17.86
N PRO A 165 -33.28 1.85 -19.02
CA PRO A 165 -33.26 3.30 -19.22
C PRO A 165 -34.61 3.87 -18.82
N GLN A 166 -34.61 4.85 -17.93
CA GLN A 166 -35.84 5.58 -17.66
C GLN A 166 -36.21 6.33 -18.94
N PRO A 167 -37.42 6.14 -19.47
CA PRO A 167 -37.87 6.95 -20.59
C PRO A 167 -37.82 8.42 -20.15
N LEU A 168 -37.34 9.28 -21.04
CA LEU A 168 -37.40 10.71 -20.81
C LEU A 168 -38.87 11.14 -20.68
N ARG A 169 -39.14 12.12 -19.81
CA ARG A 169 -40.45 12.78 -19.76
C ARG A 169 -40.80 13.30 -21.15
N SER A 170 -42.08 13.24 -21.51
CA SER A 170 -42.56 13.74 -22.80
C SER A 170 -42.35 15.25 -22.92
N LEU A 171 -42.26 15.76 -24.16
CA LEU A 171 -42.17 17.20 -24.39
C LEU A 171 -43.42 17.93 -23.88
N GLU A 172 -44.58 17.26 -23.93
CA GLU A 172 -45.85 17.75 -23.42
C GLU A 172 -45.81 17.93 -21.89
N GLU A 173 -45.29 16.96 -21.15
CA GLU A 173 -45.10 17.07 -19.70
C GLU A 173 -44.08 18.16 -19.36
N ILE A 174 -42.95 18.20 -20.06
CA ILE A 174 -41.94 19.26 -19.88
C ILE A 174 -42.57 20.64 -20.11
N ARG A 175 -43.39 20.79 -21.16
CA ARG A 175 -44.08 22.04 -21.48
C ARG A 175 -45.10 22.42 -20.41
N ALA A 176 -45.87 21.45 -19.91
CA ALA A 176 -46.85 21.68 -18.86
C ALA A 176 -46.17 22.15 -17.55
N ASP A 177 -45.06 21.52 -17.16
CA ASP A 177 -44.27 21.91 -16.00
C ASP A 177 -43.70 23.34 -16.16
N ILE A 178 -43.14 23.67 -17.34
CA ILE A 178 -42.60 25.01 -17.63
C ILE A 178 -43.69 26.08 -17.50
N LEU A 179 -44.87 25.87 -18.10
CA LEU A 179 -45.98 26.84 -18.04
C LEU A 179 -46.55 26.98 -16.62
N ALA A 180 -46.56 25.90 -15.83
CA ALA A 180 -46.97 25.97 -14.44
C ALA A 180 -45.98 26.81 -13.61
N LEU A 181 -44.68 26.60 -13.78
CA LEU A 181 -43.63 27.39 -13.13
C LEU A 181 -43.63 28.85 -13.59
N GLU A 182 -43.90 29.12 -14.86
CA GLU A 182 -44.07 30.48 -15.40
C GLU A 182 -45.21 31.23 -14.69
N LYS A 183 -46.34 30.55 -14.48
CA LYS A 183 -47.49 31.12 -13.77
C LYS A 183 -47.21 31.35 -12.28
N GLU A 184 -46.38 30.53 -11.65
CA GLU A 184 -45.93 30.73 -10.27
C GLU A 184 -44.93 31.88 -10.11
N THR A 185 -44.22 32.23 -11.19
CA THR A 185 -43.15 33.24 -11.20
C THR A 185 -43.58 34.55 -11.87
N ASP A 186 -44.89 34.82 -11.93
CA ASP A 186 -45.48 36.05 -12.49
C ASP A 186 -45.01 36.39 -13.93
N GLY A 187 -44.64 35.37 -14.73
CA GLY A 187 -44.25 35.58 -16.12
C GLY A 187 -42.82 36.10 -16.33
N LEU A 188 -41.91 35.90 -15.37
CA LEU A 188 -40.49 36.28 -15.48
C LEU A 188 -39.77 35.69 -16.72
N LEU A 189 -40.25 34.56 -17.26
CA LEU A 189 -39.71 33.95 -18.49
C LEU A 189 -40.10 34.74 -19.76
N ASP A 190 -41.26 35.39 -19.80
CA ASP A 190 -41.68 36.23 -20.93
C ASP A 190 -40.78 37.46 -21.11
N GLU A 191 -40.21 37.97 -20.00
CA GLU A 191 -39.21 39.05 -20.02
C GLU A 191 -37.86 38.58 -20.61
N ILE A 192 -37.47 37.31 -20.39
CA ILE A 192 -36.17 36.76 -20.85
C ILE A 192 -36.25 36.27 -22.31
N ILE A 193 -37.38 35.68 -22.72
CA ILE A 193 -37.57 35.12 -24.08
C ILE A 193 -37.99 36.20 -25.11
N GLY A 194 -38.18 37.45 -24.67
CA GLY A 194 -38.39 38.60 -25.56
C GLY A 194 -39.79 38.67 -26.17
N ARG A 195 -40.82 38.19 -25.45
CA ARG A 195 -42.23 38.40 -25.81
C ARG A 195 -42.90 39.53 -25.00
N GLY A 196 -42.14 40.24 -24.18
CA GLY A 196 -42.50 41.59 -23.73
C GLY A 196 -42.44 42.55 -24.92
N LYS A 197 -43.55 43.24 -25.18
CA LYS A 197 -43.66 44.33 -26.16
C LYS A 197 -42.60 45.42 -25.96
#